data_AF-A0A2W4L7V1-F1
#
_entry.id   AF-A0A2W4L7V1-F1
#
_cell.length_a   1.000
_cell.length_b   1.000
_cell.length_c   1.000
_cell.angle_alpha   90.00
_cell.angle_beta   90.00
_cell.angle_gamma   90.00
#
_symmetry.space_group_name_H-M   'P 1'
#
loop_
_entity.id
_entity.type
_entity.pdbx_description
1 polymer ?
#
loop_
_entity_poly.entity_id
_entity_poly.type
_entity_poly.pdbx_seq_one_letter_code
_entity_poly.pdbx_strand_id
1 'polypeptide(L)'
;FFLSWDDEDHVPMMDPAVRDTSERDFAWLEKLWTRSLVLHGAERNVAKLFSVAIRLPRFLERFPDAKILYMARDPLSVIPSSMSLVVGVLDRAFGFWSKPPEVRQRWLQRMYHAWVMLFRKFHEDWTSGAIDKRRVFVVRYDRMMADFEGLMEEMCAFLDHPMTPELRAVVQKHAEKQRKYKSEHRYDLAKFGLTEEQIRSDCAFYYDTFLPPLEPATSTARPLAGEPAAPAARRSV
;
A
#
# COMPACT_ATOMS: atom_id res chain seq x y z
N PHE A 1 15.15 10.44 -5.89
CA PHE A 1 14.77 11.86 -5.79
C PHE A 1 15.95 12.79 -6.07
N PHE A 2 16.80 13.18 -5.12
CA PHE A 2 17.90 14.13 -5.41
C PHE A 2 18.98 13.52 -6.32
N LEU A 3 19.47 12.33 -5.97
CA LEU A 3 20.38 11.50 -6.77
C LEU A 3 19.85 11.15 -8.18
N SER A 4 18.56 11.36 -8.44
CA SER A 4 17.99 11.16 -9.77
C SER A 4 18.35 12.29 -10.75
N TRP A 5 18.90 13.40 -10.27
CA TRP A 5 19.53 14.44 -11.10
C TRP A 5 21.02 14.19 -11.40
N ASP A 6 21.68 13.28 -10.69
CA ASP A 6 23.11 13.02 -10.87
C ASP A 6 23.43 12.58 -12.30
N ASP A 7 24.69 12.67 -12.75
CA ASP A 7 25.08 12.07 -14.02
C ASP A 7 25.15 10.53 -13.87
N GLU A 8 25.66 10.02 -12.73
CA GLU A 8 25.65 8.59 -12.41
C GLU A 8 24.24 8.06 -12.15
N ASP A 9 23.96 6.81 -12.54
CA ASP A 9 22.70 6.15 -12.17
C ASP A 9 22.83 5.38 -10.86
N HIS A 10 22.24 5.95 -9.81
CA HIS A 10 22.25 5.39 -8.47
C HIS A 10 21.07 4.44 -8.18
N VAL A 11 20.18 4.17 -9.14
CA VAL A 11 19.05 3.22 -8.97
C VAL A 11 19.52 1.82 -8.50
N PRO A 12 20.63 1.23 -8.99
CA PRO A 12 21.13 -0.06 -8.50
C PRO A 12 21.43 -0.08 -6.99
N MET A 13 21.79 1.05 -6.36
CA MET A 13 22.02 1.11 -4.90
C MET A 13 20.73 0.99 -4.06
N MET A 14 19.56 0.98 -4.70
CA MET A 14 18.26 0.72 -4.07
C MET A 14 17.91 -0.77 -4.09
N ASP A 15 18.61 -1.60 -4.87
CA ASP A 15 18.40 -3.05 -4.91
C ASP A 15 19.08 -3.73 -3.69
N PRO A 16 18.34 -4.43 -2.82
CA PRO A 16 18.90 -5.15 -1.67
C PRO A 16 19.75 -6.38 -2.03
N ALA A 17 19.83 -6.76 -3.32
CA ALA A 17 20.81 -7.72 -3.83
C ALA A 17 22.18 -7.07 -4.11
N VAL A 18 22.20 -5.76 -4.45
CA VAL A 18 23.42 -4.98 -4.69
C VAL A 18 23.92 -4.34 -3.39
N ARG A 19 23.01 -3.76 -2.59
CA ARG A 19 23.34 -3.08 -1.34
C ARG A 19 22.25 -3.30 -0.30
N ASP A 20 22.45 -4.31 0.54
CA ASP A 20 21.56 -4.52 1.67
C ASP A 20 21.86 -3.57 2.84
N THR A 21 20.86 -2.78 3.24
CA THR A 21 20.90 -1.98 4.48
C THR A 21 19.85 -2.43 5.51
N SER A 22 19.23 -3.60 5.32
CA SER A 22 18.16 -4.14 6.18
C SER A 22 18.53 -4.13 7.66
N GLU A 23 19.66 -4.74 8.05
CA GLU A 23 20.11 -4.81 9.46
C GLU A 23 20.16 -3.43 10.14
N ARG A 24 20.87 -2.48 9.52
CA ARG A 24 21.00 -1.10 10.04
C ARG A 24 19.64 -0.42 10.18
N ASP A 25 18.83 -0.48 9.14
CA ASP A 25 17.57 0.26 9.05
C ASP A 25 16.50 -0.34 9.97
N PHE A 26 16.44 -1.67 10.07
CA PHE A 26 15.49 -2.38 10.91
C PHE A 26 15.88 -2.30 12.39
N ALA A 27 17.18 -2.35 12.74
CA ALA A 27 17.63 -2.07 14.10
C ALA A 27 17.36 -0.61 14.53
N TRP A 28 17.31 0.34 13.59
CA TRP A 28 16.88 1.72 13.87
C TRP A 28 15.36 1.80 14.07
N LEU A 29 14.57 1.17 13.19
CA LEU A 29 13.11 1.11 13.31
C LEU A 29 12.67 0.44 14.62
N GLU A 30 13.26 -0.70 14.97
CA GLU A 30 13.01 -1.40 16.23
C GLU A 30 13.24 -0.48 17.43
N LYS A 31 14.39 0.19 17.52
CA LYS A 31 14.70 1.15 18.60
C LYS A 31 13.70 2.31 18.66
N LEU A 32 13.26 2.83 17.52
CA LEU A 32 12.25 3.89 17.46
C LEU A 32 10.88 3.40 17.93
N TRP A 33 10.47 2.21 17.48
CA TRP A 33 9.19 1.59 17.77
C TRP A 33 9.06 1.08 19.20
N THR A 34 10.10 0.46 19.77
CA THR A 34 10.11 0.08 21.20
C THR A 34 9.97 1.32 22.09
N ARG A 35 10.65 2.43 21.76
CA ARG A 35 10.49 3.70 22.48
C ARG A 35 9.09 4.28 22.36
N SER A 36 8.48 4.20 21.17
CA SER A 36 7.09 4.60 20.92
C SER A 36 6.10 3.82 21.79
N LEU A 37 6.22 2.49 21.83
CA LEU A 37 5.36 1.62 22.67
C LEU A 37 5.44 1.99 24.15
N VAL A 38 6.67 2.11 24.68
CA VAL A 38 6.91 2.46 26.09
C VAL A 38 6.39 3.86 26.41
N LEU A 39 6.65 4.86 25.56
CA LEU A 39 6.23 6.25 25.78
C LEU A 39 4.70 6.42 25.78
N HIS A 40 4.00 5.67 24.93
CA HIS A 40 2.55 5.78 24.76
C HIS A 40 1.75 4.73 25.53
N GLY A 41 2.41 3.83 26.29
CA GLY A 41 1.74 2.71 26.96
C GLY A 41 0.99 1.79 26.00
N ALA A 42 1.49 1.67 24.76
CA ALA A 42 0.83 0.97 23.66
C ALA A 42 1.47 -0.39 23.41
N GLU A 43 0.68 -1.36 22.95
CA GLU A 43 1.14 -2.72 22.63
C GLU A 43 1.40 -2.94 21.13
N ARG A 44 1.00 -1.99 20.27
CA ARG A 44 1.11 -2.10 18.81
C ARG A 44 1.49 -0.76 18.17
N ASN A 45 2.46 -0.78 17.26
CA ASN A 45 2.71 0.35 16.35
C ASN A 45 1.94 0.16 15.05
N VAL A 46 1.44 1.26 14.48
CA VAL A 46 0.92 1.29 13.10
C VAL A 46 1.81 2.24 12.30
N ALA A 47 2.65 1.69 11.43
CA ALA A 47 3.64 2.45 10.67
C ALA A 47 3.39 2.35 9.16
N LYS A 48 3.44 3.50 8.47
CA LYS A 48 3.35 3.56 7.01
C LYS A 48 4.74 3.70 6.40
N LEU A 49 5.36 2.58 6.05
CA LEU A 49 6.73 2.53 5.52
C LEU A 49 6.78 2.17 4.04
N PHE A 50 7.02 3.16 3.20
CA PHE A 50 7.33 2.94 1.79
C PHE A 50 8.69 2.24 1.57
N SER A 51 9.67 2.50 2.44
CA SER A 51 11.04 1.98 2.38
C SER A 51 11.19 0.46 2.65
N VAL A 52 10.09 -0.20 3.04
CA VAL A 52 10.04 -1.66 3.28
C VAL A 52 9.66 -2.42 2.01
N ALA A 53 9.02 -1.79 1.02
CA ALA A 53 8.47 -2.48 -0.16
C ALA A 53 9.49 -3.33 -0.94
N ILE A 54 10.75 -2.88 -1.03
CA ILE A 54 11.87 -3.59 -1.68
C ILE A 54 12.49 -4.72 -0.84
N ARG A 55 12.23 -4.75 0.47
CA ARG A 55 12.91 -5.60 1.47
C ARG A 55 11.91 -6.37 2.34
N LEU A 56 10.70 -6.60 1.83
CA LEU A 56 9.63 -7.14 2.66
C LEU A 56 9.94 -8.55 3.21
N PRO A 57 10.56 -9.50 2.47
CA PRO A 57 10.97 -10.79 3.03
C PRO A 57 11.85 -10.63 4.29
N ARG A 58 12.95 -9.88 4.20
CA ARG A 58 13.85 -9.58 5.34
C ARG A 58 13.15 -8.85 6.48
N PHE A 59 12.16 -8.00 6.18
CA PHE A 59 11.36 -7.34 7.21
C PHE A 59 10.49 -8.35 7.97
N LEU A 60 9.86 -9.32 7.28
CA LEU A 60 9.05 -10.38 7.91
C LEU A 60 9.90 -11.44 8.62
N GLU A 61 11.17 -11.61 8.25
CA GLU A 61 12.16 -12.40 8.98
C GLU A 61 12.56 -11.69 10.29
N ARG A 62 12.94 -10.41 10.22
CA ARG A 62 13.39 -9.63 11.39
C ARG A 62 12.25 -9.33 12.38
N PHE A 63 11.05 -9.14 11.85
CA PHE A 63 9.82 -8.95 12.60
C PHE A 63 8.85 -10.12 12.35
N PRO A 64 8.89 -11.16 13.21
CA PRO A 64 7.70 -11.95 13.50
C PRO A 64 6.57 -11.07 14.06
N ASP A 65 5.38 -11.65 14.24
CA ASP A 65 4.07 -10.97 14.39
C ASP A 65 3.64 -10.14 13.16
N ALA A 66 4.55 -9.33 12.60
CA ALA A 66 4.22 -8.21 11.72
C ALA A 66 3.23 -8.55 10.60
N LYS A 67 2.18 -7.73 10.52
CA LYS A 67 1.10 -7.82 9.52
C LYS A 67 1.14 -6.62 8.59
N ILE A 68 1.09 -6.88 7.29
CA ILE A 68 1.28 -5.89 6.23
C ILE A 68 -0.04 -5.61 5.54
N LEU A 69 -0.40 -4.33 5.47
CA LEU A 69 -1.46 -3.85 4.60
C LEU A 69 -0.81 -3.33 3.30
N TYR A 70 -0.80 -4.15 2.26
CA TYR A 70 -0.25 -3.76 0.96
C TYR A 70 -1.30 -2.97 0.17
N MET A 71 -1.12 -1.65 0.11
CA MET A 71 -2.03 -0.75 -0.61
C MET A 71 -1.87 -0.91 -2.13
N ALA A 72 -2.78 -1.66 -2.77
CA ALA A 72 -2.77 -1.85 -4.21
C ALA A 72 -3.64 -0.80 -4.92
N ARG A 73 -3.12 -0.17 -5.97
CA ARG A 73 -3.85 0.82 -6.77
C ARG A 73 -3.27 0.89 -8.17
N ASP A 74 -4.16 1.11 -9.14
CA ASP A 74 -3.86 1.35 -10.55
C ASP A 74 -2.57 2.19 -10.77
N PRO A 75 -1.51 1.62 -11.35
CA PRO A 75 -0.27 2.32 -11.72
C PRO A 75 -0.50 3.58 -12.57
N LEU A 76 -1.49 3.58 -13.46
CA LEU A 76 -1.85 4.74 -14.28
C LEU A 76 -2.35 5.93 -13.43
N SER A 77 -2.95 5.64 -12.27
CA SER A 77 -3.30 6.63 -11.27
C SER A 77 -2.14 6.97 -10.32
N VAL A 78 -1.34 5.98 -9.88
CA VAL A 78 -0.33 6.14 -8.81
C VAL A 78 0.94 6.83 -9.30
N ILE A 79 1.47 6.44 -10.46
CA ILE A 79 2.74 6.94 -10.97
C ILE A 79 2.68 8.46 -11.21
N PRO A 80 1.74 9.01 -12.02
CA PRO A 80 1.70 10.44 -12.25
C PRO A 80 1.29 11.24 -11.00
N SER A 81 0.48 10.67 -10.10
CA SER A 81 0.21 11.28 -8.78
C SER A 81 1.49 11.45 -7.97
N SER A 82 2.33 10.41 -7.93
CA SER A 82 3.60 10.42 -7.18
C SER A 82 4.62 11.36 -7.82
N MET A 83 4.71 11.37 -9.15
CA MET A 83 5.58 12.31 -9.88
C MET A 83 5.13 13.76 -9.68
N SER A 84 3.83 14.05 -9.77
CA SER A 84 3.28 15.39 -9.52
C SER A 84 3.57 15.90 -8.11
N LEU A 85 3.39 15.04 -7.09
CA LEU A 85 3.70 15.38 -5.70
C LEU A 85 5.18 15.72 -5.50
N VAL A 86 6.08 14.86 -5.98
CA VAL A 86 7.53 15.02 -5.80
C VAL A 86 8.04 16.21 -6.60
N VAL A 87 7.64 16.35 -7.86
CA VAL A 87 8.04 17.49 -8.70
C VAL A 87 7.51 18.80 -8.12
N GLY A 88 6.30 18.85 -7.57
CA GLY A 88 5.78 20.06 -6.92
C GLY A 88 6.55 20.47 -5.65
N VAL A 89 7.19 19.54 -4.95
CA VAL A 89 8.13 19.84 -3.85
C VAL A 89 9.48 20.30 -4.38
N LEU A 90 10.05 19.58 -5.35
CA LEU A 90 11.35 19.91 -5.94
C LEU A 90 11.33 21.24 -6.72
N ASP A 91 10.18 21.62 -7.27
CA ASP A 91 10.02 22.88 -7.98
C ASP A 91 10.09 24.08 -7.04
N ARG A 92 9.31 24.05 -5.96
CA ARG A 92 9.33 25.10 -4.92
C ARG A 92 10.68 25.24 -4.22
N ALA A 93 11.43 24.14 -4.07
CA ALA A 93 12.71 24.14 -3.34
C ALA A 93 13.94 24.36 -4.24
N PHE A 94 13.91 23.91 -5.50
CA PHE A 94 15.10 23.86 -6.37
C PHE A 94 14.85 24.30 -7.82
N GLY A 95 13.68 24.86 -8.13
CA GLY A 95 13.31 25.30 -9.48
C GLY A 95 13.37 24.18 -10.51
N PHE A 96 12.73 23.04 -10.25
CA PHE A 96 12.64 21.88 -11.14
C PHE A 96 12.34 22.28 -12.59
N TRP A 97 11.32 23.11 -12.85
CA TRP A 97 10.97 23.53 -14.21
C TRP A 97 11.95 24.55 -14.80
N SER A 98 12.81 25.18 -13.98
CA SER A 98 13.89 26.06 -14.41
C SER A 98 15.20 25.32 -14.71
N LYS A 99 15.31 24.02 -14.38
CA LYS A 99 16.51 23.21 -14.71
C LYS A 99 16.61 22.95 -16.22
N PRO A 100 17.81 22.70 -16.77
CA PRO A 100 17.99 22.37 -18.18
C PRO A 100 17.14 21.16 -18.62
N PRO A 101 16.59 21.14 -19.86
CA PRO A 101 15.68 20.10 -20.32
C PRO A 101 16.20 18.67 -20.13
N GLU A 102 17.47 18.43 -20.42
CA GLU A 102 18.16 17.15 -20.30
C GLU A 102 18.24 16.66 -18.84
N VAL A 103 18.52 17.56 -17.89
CA VAL A 103 18.53 17.25 -16.44
C VAL A 103 17.12 16.92 -15.95
N ARG A 104 16.09 17.59 -16.46
CA ARG A 104 14.68 17.27 -16.14
C ARG A 104 14.27 15.91 -16.72
N GLN A 105 14.61 15.63 -17.98
CA GLN A 105 14.26 14.37 -18.63
C GLN A 105 14.96 13.18 -17.97
N ARG A 106 16.26 13.28 -17.67
CA ARG A 106 17.01 12.26 -16.91
C ARG A 106 16.32 11.94 -15.57
N TRP A 107 15.90 12.98 -14.85
CA TRP A 107 15.19 12.81 -13.59
C TRP A 107 13.84 12.11 -13.76
N LEU A 108 13.03 12.53 -14.74
CA LEU A 108 11.70 11.97 -15.02
C LEU A 108 11.81 10.47 -15.38
N GLN A 109 12.73 10.12 -16.28
CA GLN A 109 12.99 8.75 -16.72
C GLN A 109 13.44 7.85 -15.55
N ARG A 110 14.45 8.29 -14.78
CA ARG A 110 14.94 7.51 -13.61
C ARG A 110 13.87 7.36 -12.53
N MET A 111 13.06 8.38 -12.30
CA MET A 111 11.97 8.29 -11.33
C MET A 111 10.86 7.36 -11.80
N TYR A 112 10.47 7.42 -13.08
CA TYR A 112 9.53 6.47 -13.67
C TYR A 112 10.02 5.02 -13.53
N HIS A 113 11.27 4.75 -13.94
CA HIS A 113 11.88 3.44 -13.81
C HIS A 113 11.92 2.95 -12.35
N ALA A 114 12.27 3.82 -11.39
CA ALA A 114 12.24 3.48 -9.97
C ALA A 114 10.82 3.13 -9.46
N TRP A 115 9.77 3.80 -9.94
CA TRP A 115 8.37 3.43 -9.59
C TRP A 115 7.97 2.06 -10.16
N VAL A 116 8.33 1.76 -11.41
CA VAL A 116 8.07 0.44 -12.02
C VAL A 116 8.85 -0.66 -11.29
N MET A 117 10.13 -0.41 -10.95
CA MET A 117 10.96 -1.32 -10.15
C MET A 117 10.31 -1.69 -8.81
N LEU A 118 9.65 -0.76 -8.13
CA LEU A 118 9.01 -1.01 -6.84
C LEU A 118 7.81 -1.96 -6.95
N PHE A 119 6.99 -1.81 -7.99
CA PHE A 119 5.93 -2.78 -8.27
C PHE A 119 6.52 -4.14 -8.64
N ARG A 120 7.57 -4.15 -9.47
CA ARG A 120 8.25 -5.37 -9.93
C ARG A 120 8.86 -6.16 -8.78
N LYS A 121 9.63 -5.53 -7.89
CA LYS A 121 10.28 -6.20 -6.75
C LYS A 121 9.28 -6.84 -5.79
N PHE A 122 8.18 -6.14 -5.48
CA PHE A 122 7.12 -6.70 -4.64
C PHE A 122 6.40 -7.87 -5.34
N HIS A 123 6.15 -7.76 -6.65
CA HIS A 123 5.58 -8.84 -7.46
C HIS A 123 6.49 -10.07 -7.50
N GLU A 124 7.79 -9.90 -7.66
CA GLU A 124 8.79 -10.98 -7.67
C GLU A 124 8.84 -11.69 -6.31
N ASP A 125 8.90 -10.95 -5.20
CA ASP A 125 8.87 -11.52 -3.84
C ASP A 125 7.53 -12.24 -3.55
N TRP A 126 6.42 -11.75 -4.13
CA TRP A 126 5.09 -12.33 -3.99
C TRP A 126 4.89 -13.60 -4.83
N THR A 127 5.44 -13.65 -6.04
CA THR A 127 5.26 -14.78 -6.97
C THR A 127 6.27 -15.90 -6.74
N SER A 128 7.49 -15.57 -6.30
CA SER A 128 8.51 -16.56 -5.88
C SER A 128 8.17 -17.29 -4.58
N GLY A 129 7.27 -16.74 -3.76
CA GLY A 129 6.95 -17.26 -2.43
C GLY A 129 7.87 -16.78 -1.31
N ALA A 130 8.76 -15.81 -1.57
CA ALA A 130 9.60 -15.18 -0.55
C ALA A 130 8.78 -14.37 0.49
N ILE A 131 7.55 -13.98 0.16
CA ILE A 131 6.58 -13.40 1.09
C ILE A 131 5.62 -14.48 1.60
N ASP A 132 5.54 -14.68 2.92
CA ASP A 132 4.43 -15.40 3.55
C ASP A 132 3.13 -14.60 3.39
N LYS A 133 2.33 -14.98 2.40
CA LYS A 133 1.07 -14.31 2.04
C LYS A 133 0.07 -14.26 3.19
N ARG A 134 0.16 -15.14 4.20
CA ARG A 134 -0.69 -15.10 5.40
C ARG A 134 -0.44 -13.87 6.28
N ARG A 135 0.69 -13.19 6.08
CA ARG A 135 1.06 -11.94 6.76
C ARG A 135 0.81 -10.68 5.93
N VAL A 136 0.23 -10.80 4.74
CA VAL A 136 0.02 -9.67 3.84
C VAL A 136 -1.42 -9.65 3.33
N PHE A 137 -2.14 -8.58 3.67
CA PHE A 137 -3.47 -8.30 3.16
C PHE A 137 -3.38 -7.24 2.06
N VAL A 138 -3.90 -7.55 0.87
CA VAL A 138 -3.86 -6.63 -0.29
C VAL A 138 -5.07 -5.71 -0.23
N VAL A 139 -4.84 -4.47 0.21
CA VAL A 139 -5.87 -3.42 0.32
C VAL A 139 -6.00 -2.71 -1.03
N ARG A 140 -6.90 -3.19 -1.89
CA ARG A 140 -7.14 -2.57 -3.20
C ARG A 140 -7.93 -1.25 -3.07
N TYR A 141 -7.46 -0.21 -3.74
CA TYR A 141 -8.10 1.11 -3.74
C TYR A 141 -9.49 1.11 -4.39
N ASP A 142 -9.69 0.36 -5.47
CA ASP A 142 -10.99 0.25 -6.15
C ASP A 142 -12.04 -0.46 -5.26
N ARG A 143 -11.66 -1.58 -4.62
CA ARG A 143 -12.45 -2.24 -3.57
C ARG A 143 -12.77 -1.29 -2.41
N MET A 144 -11.78 -0.50 -1.95
CA MET A 144 -11.95 0.49 -0.88
C MET A 144 -12.92 1.62 -1.26
N MET A 145 -13.01 2.01 -2.54
CA MET A 145 -14.00 2.96 -3.04
C MET A 145 -15.40 2.34 -3.13
N ALA A 146 -15.51 1.07 -3.54
CA ALA A 146 -16.78 0.38 -3.74
C ALA A 146 -17.43 -0.10 -2.44
N ASP A 147 -16.63 -0.63 -1.51
CA ASP A 147 -17.07 -1.25 -0.25
C ASP A 147 -16.04 -1.02 0.85
N PHE A 148 -16.04 0.20 1.39
CA PHE A 148 -15.15 0.58 2.49
C PHE A 148 -15.46 -0.19 3.78
N GLU A 149 -16.74 -0.51 4.03
CA GLU A 149 -17.18 -1.11 5.29
C GLU A 149 -16.77 -2.59 5.37
N GLY A 150 -17.05 -3.39 4.33
CA GLY A 150 -16.63 -4.79 4.27
C GLY A 150 -15.10 -4.93 4.28
N LEU A 151 -14.40 -4.10 3.51
CA LEU A 151 -12.93 -4.09 3.49
C LEU A 151 -12.33 -3.77 4.87
N MET A 152 -12.92 -2.85 5.64
CA MET A 152 -12.48 -2.55 7.00
C MET A 152 -12.76 -3.69 7.98
N GLU A 153 -13.86 -4.44 7.82
CA GLU A 153 -14.10 -5.66 8.62
C GLU A 153 -13.08 -6.75 8.32
N GLU A 154 -12.83 -7.02 7.04
CA GLU A 154 -11.80 -7.97 6.56
C GLU A 154 -10.41 -7.60 7.10
N MET A 155 -10.04 -6.31 7.03
CA MET A 155 -8.78 -5.80 7.56
C MET A 155 -8.70 -5.92 9.10
N CYS A 156 -9.77 -5.61 9.84
CA CYS A 156 -9.79 -5.78 11.29
C CYS A 156 -9.62 -7.25 11.70
N ALA A 157 -10.31 -8.17 11.03
CA ALA A 157 -10.16 -9.61 11.24
C ALA A 157 -8.73 -10.07 10.91
N PHE A 158 -8.16 -9.64 9.78
CA PHE A 158 -6.78 -9.93 9.41
C PHE A 158 -5.76 -9.41 10.46
N LEU A 159 -6.00 -8.24 11.05
CA LEU A 159 -5.11 -7.62 12.04
C LEU A 159 -5.29 -8.14 13.48
N ASP A 160 -6.12 -9.15 13.72
CA ASP A 160 -6.58 -9.57 15.05
C ASP A 160 -7.05 -8.37 15.91
N HIS A 161 -7.78 -7.44 15.31
CA HIS A 161 -8.33 -6.26 16.00
C HIS A 161 -9.86 -6.34 16.00
N PRO A 162 -10.53 -6.23 17.17
CA PRO A 162 -11.99 -6.26 17.21
C PRO A 162 -12.59 -5.04 16.47
N MET A 163 -13.63 -5.28 15.68
CA MET A 163 -14.47 -4.23 15.10
C MET A 163 -15.49 -3.77 16.16
N THR A 164 -15.05 -2.95 17.10
CA THR A 164 -15.89 -2.45 18.21
C THR A 164 -17.04 -1.56 17.67
N PRO A 165 -18.12 -1.34 18.44
CA PRO A 165 -19.21 -0.45 18.03
C PRO A 165 -18.73 0.98 17.70
N GLU A 166 -17.75 1.49 18.43
CA GLU A 166 -17.16 2.82 18.24
C GLU A 166 -16.35 2.87 16.93
N LEU A 167 -15.52 1.86 16.68
CA LEU A 167 -14.76 1.76 15.43
C LEU A 167 -15.70 1.59 14.22
N ARG A 168 -16.76 0.79 14.36
CA ARG A 168 -17.81 0.60 13.35
C ARG A 168 -18.50 1.93 13.00
N ALA A 169 -18.87 2.72 13.99
CA ALA A 169 -19.48 4.03 13.78
C ALA A 169 -18.51 5.02 13.08
N VAL A 170 -17.21 4.97 13.41
CA VAL A 170 -16.17 5.72 12.69
C VAL A 170 -16.07 5.25 11.24
N VAL A 171 -15.98 3.94 10.99
CA VAL A 171 -15.91 3.35 9.64
C VAL A 171 -17.11 3.74 8.79
N GLN A 172 -18.34 3.68 9.33
CA GLN A 172 -19.57 4.13 8.66
C GLN A 172 -19.49 5.61 8.25
N LYS A 173 -19.11 6.49 9.18
CA LYS A 173 -18.93 7.93 8.91
C LYS A 173 -17.86 8.22 7.85
N HIS A 174 -16.85 7.36 7.74
CA HIS A 174 -15.85 7.46 6.67
C HIS A 174 -16.37 6.88 5.33
N ALA A 175 -17.10 5.77 5.35
CA ALA A 175 -17.75 5.20 4.16
C ALA A 175 -18.71 6.19 3.49
N GLU A 176 -19.54 6.91 4.26
CA GLU A 176 -20.43 7.95 3.74
C GLU A 176 -19.69 9.08 3.02
N LYS A 177 -18.51 9.48 3.52
CA LYS A 177 -17.66 10.47 2.86
C LYS A 177 -17.04 9.89 1.59
N GLN A 178 -16.58 8.65 1.64
CA GLN A 178 -15.92 7.98 0.53
C GLN A 178 -16.87 7.74 -0.65
N ARG A 179 -18.12 7.33 -0.38
CA ARG A 179 -19.21 7.22 -1.38
C ARG A 179 -19.50 8.54 -2.12
N LYS A 180 -19.25 9.68 -1.47
CA LYS A 180 -19.43 11.03 -2.03
C LYS A 180 -18.18 11.56 -2.74
N TYR A 181 -17.01 10.93 -2.55
CA TYR A 181 -15.75 11.36 -3.14
C TYR A 181 -15.62 10.88 -4.59
N LYS A 182 -15.49 11.82 -5.52
CA LYS A 182 -15.06 11.58 -6.90
C LYS A 182 -13.69 12.23 -7.08
N SER A 183 -12.70 11.47 -7.55
CA SER A 183 -11.39 12.04 -7.88
C SER A 183 -11.44 12.75 -9.22
N GLU A 184 -11.38 14.08 -9.23
CA GLU A 184 -11.35 14.90 -10.45
C GLU A 184 -9.96 14.96 -11.11
N HIS A 185 -8.92 14.46 -10.44
CA HIS A 185 -7.54 14.51 -10.92
C HIS A 185 -7.27 13.58 -12.09
N ARG A 186 -7.50 14.08 -13.32
CA ARG A 186 -6.77 13.62 -14.50
C ARG A 186 -5.39 14.25 -14.48
N TYR A 187 -4.34 13.42 -14.42
CA TYR A 187 -2.97 13.89 -14.54
C TYR A 187 -2.58 14.01 -16.01
N ASP A 188 -1.89 15.10 -16.34
CA ASP A 188 -1.21 15.25 -17.62
C ASP A 188 0.04 14.35 -17.63
N LEU A 189 -0.06 13.21 -18.35
CA LEU A 189 1.06 12.28 -18.52
C LEU A 189 2.16 12.85 -19.42
N ALA A 190 1.79 13.67 -20.42
CA ALA A 190 2.72 14.25 -21.38
C ALA A 190 3.68 15.24 -20.69
N LYS A 191 3.22 15.96 -19.66
CA LYS A 191 4.06 16.77 -18.76
C LYS A 191 5.21 16.00 -18.11
N PHE A 192 5.08 14.68 -17.95
CA PHE A 192 6.11 13.80 -17.42
C PHE A 192 6.83 12.97 -18.48
N GLY A 193 6.50 13.14 -19.77
CA GLY A 193 7.06 12.36 -20.87
C GLY A 193 6.55 10.91 -20.91
N LEU A 194 5.37 10.63 -20.37
CA LEU A 194 4.77 9.29 -20.30
C LEU A 194 3.51 9.17 -21.16
N THR A 195 3.18 7.95 -21.57
CA THR A 195 1.87 7.61 -22.17
C THR A 195 1.12 6.57 -21.34
N GLU A 196 -0.18 6.41 -21.59
CA GLU A 196 -0.99 5.40 -20.91
C GLU A 196 -0.56 3.99 -21.33
N GLU A 197 -0.29 3.78 -22.62
CA GLU A 197 0.15 2.51 -23.20
C GLU A 197 1.47 2.04 -22.58
N GLN A 198 2.42 2.96 -22.39
CA GLN A 198 3.69 2.68 -21.73
C GLN A 198 3.46 2.19 -20.30
N ILE A 199 2.68 2.93 -19.49
CA ILE A 199 2.41 2.56 -18.09
C ILE A 199 1.66 1.22 -18.00
N ARG A 200 0.73 0.96 -18.91
CA ARG A 200 -0.01 -0.32 -18.97
C ARG A 200 0.90 -1.48 -19.34
N SER A 201 1.76 -1.32 -20.35
CA SER A 201 2.73 -2.32 -20.78
C SER A 201 3.75 -2.63 -19.67
N ASP A 202 4.43 -1.59 -19.16
CA ASP A 202 5.54 -1.75 -18.22
C ASP A 202 5.08 -2.30 -16.86
N CYS A 203 3.80 -2.10 -16.49
CA CYS A 203 3.20 -2.61 -15.26
C CYS A 203 2.21 -3.78 -15.48
N ALA A 204 2.16 -4.43 -16.65
CA ALA A 204 1.18 -5.48 -16.97
C ALA A 204 1.07 -6.56 -15.85
N PHE A 205 2.23 -7.09 -15.43
CA PHE A 205 2.37 -8.06 -14.34
C PHE A 205 1.67 -7.65 -13.02
N TYR A 206 1.58 -6.35 -12.75
CA TYR A 206 0.99 -5.80 -11.55
C TYR A 206 -0.55 -5.80 -11.64
N TYR A 207 -1.10 -5.45 -12.81
CA TYR A 207 -2.54 -5.53 -13.04
C TYR A 207 -3.02 -6.98 -12.91
N ASP A 208 -2.35 -7.91 -13.58
CA ASP A 208 -2.72 -9.34 -13.58
C ASP A 208 -2.72 -9.94 -12.16
N THR A 209 -1.73 -9.56 -11.34
CA THR A 209 -1.52 -10.15 -10.01
C THR A 209 -2.31 -9.46 -8.90
N PHE A 210 -2.45 -8.13 -8.93
CA PHE A 210 -3.00 -7.35 -7.80
C PHE A 210 -4.27 -6.57 -8.13
N LEU A 211 -4.60 -6.39 -9.41
CA LEU A 211 -5.81 -5.71 -9.87
C LEU A 211 -6.62 -6.52 -10.91
N PRO A 212 -6.85 -7.83 -10.73
CA PRO A 212 -7.82 -8.55 -11.57
C PRO A 212 -9.21 -7.90 -11.43
N PRO A 213 -10.16 -8.11 -12.36
CA PRO A 213 -11.51 -7.59 -12.22
C PRO A 213 -12.10 -7.89 -10.82
N LEU A 214 -12.76 -6.91 -10.21
CA LEU A 214 -13.47 -7.15 -8.95
C LEU A 214 -14.59 -8.16 -9.21
N GLU A 215 -14.63 -9.23 -8.43
CA GLU A 215 -15.79 -10.13 -8.45
C GLU A 215 -17.05 -9.34 -8.06
N PRO A 216 -18.18 -9.55 -8.76
CA PRO A 216 -19.44 -8.93 -8.38
C PRO A 216 -19.80 -9.40 -6.97
N ALA A 217 -20.15 -8.46 -6.09
CA ALA A 217 -20.35 -8.75 -4.67
C ALA A 217 -21.34 -9.91 -4.47
N THR A 218 -20.81 -11.06 -4.02
CA THR A 218 -21.60 -12.24 -3.77
C THR A 218 -22.58 -11.94 -2.65
N SER A 219 -23.87 -11.96 -2.94
CA SER A 219 -24.94 -11.77 -1.94
C SER A 219 -25.08 -13.01 -1.06
N THR A 220 -24.01 -13.35 -0.34
CA THR A 220 -24.05 -14.33 0.74
C THR A 220 -24.37 -13.58 2.03
N ALA A 221 -25.66 -13.38 2.28
CA ALA A 221 -26.15 -13.12 3.62
C ALA A 221 -25.66 -14.26 4.52
N ARG A 222 -24.59 -14.00 5.28
CA ARG A 222 -24.01 -14.95 6.23
C ARG A 222 -25.11 -15.26 7.25
N PRO A 223 -25.53 -16.53 7.44
CA PRO A 223 -26.57 -16.84 8.42
C PRO A 223 -26.13 -16.34 9.79
N LEU A 224 -26.94 -15.48 10.41
CA LEU A 224 -26.73 -15.12 11.81
C LEU A 224 -26.74 -16.42 12.62
N ALA A 225 -25.71 -16.63 13.44
CA ALA A 225 -25.62 -17.80 14.29
C ALA A 225 -26.88 -17.87 15.17
N GLY A 226 -27.50 -19.06 15.21
CA GLY A 226 -28.88 -19.21 15.65
C GLY A 226 -29.15 -18.75 17.08
N GLU A 227 -30.39 -18.28 17.29
CA GLU A 227 -30.93 -18.01 18.62
C GLU A 227 -30.82 -19.26 19.52
N PRO A 228 -30.52 -19.10 20.82
CA PRO A 228 -30.54 -20.22 21.74
C PRO A 228 -31.98 -20.74 21.90
N ALA A 229 -32.17 -22.03 21.66
CA ALA A 229 -33.49 -22.67 21.80
C ALA A 229 -34.04 -22.50 23.22
N ALA A 230 -35.29 -22.03 23.31
CA ALA A 230 -35.98 -21.83 24.58
C ALA A 230 -36.12 -23.15 25.37
N PRO A 231 -36.02 -23.12 26.72
CA PRO A 231 -36.09 -24.33 27.53
C PRO A 231 -37.49 -24.97 27.46
N ALA A 232 -37.53 -26.28 27.18
CA ALA A 232 -38.78 -27.04 27.11
C ALA A 232 -39.51 -27.01 28.46
N ALA A 233 -40.79 -26.61 28.42
CA ALA A 233 -41.65 -26.58 29.61
C ALA A 233 -41.86 -28.00 30.16
N ARG A 234 -41.55 -28.19 31.45
CA ARG A 234 -41.92 -29.41 32.18
C ARG A 234 -43.45 -29.54 32.19
N ARG A 235 -43.98 -30.66 31.71
CA ARG A 235 -45.34 -31.11 32.06
C ARG A 235 -45.24 -32.22 33.10
N SER A 236 -45.89 -31.97 34.23
CA SER A 236 -46.12 -32.92 35.30
C SER A 236 -47.26 -33.88 34.94
N VAL A 237 -46.98 -35.17 35.00
CA VAL A 237 -47.83 -36.23 35.60
C VAL A 237 -46.87 -37.19 36.30
#